data_AF-A0A2Y9HYM4-F1
#
_entry.id   AF-A0A2Y9HYM4-F1
#
_cell.length_a   1.000
_cell.length_b   1.000
_cell.length_c   1.000
_cell.angle_alpha   90.00
_cell.angle_beta   90.00
_cell.angle_gamma   90.00
#
_symmetry.space_group_name_H-M   'P 1'
#
loop_
_entity.id
_entity.type
_entity.pdbx_description
1 polymer ?
#
loop_
_entity_poly.entity_id
_entity_poly.type
_entity_poly.pdbx_seq_one_letter_code
_entity_poly.pdbx_strand_id
1 'polypeptide(L)'
;MAMFEQMRANVGKLLKGIDRYNPENLATLERYVETQAKENAYDLEANLAVLKLYQFNPAFFQTTVTAQILLKALTNLPHTDFTLCKCMIDQAHQEERPIRQILYLGDLLETCHFQAFWSSILWMLLPFLARTGSTPSTSAKGPPHRHPQAHLSPTKPLSPEAWVLALPAPLCWCQPLTASPPFQALDENMDLLEGITGFEDSVRKFICHVVGITYQHIDRWLLAEMLGDLTDSQLKVWMSKYGWSADESGQIFICSQEESIKPKNIVEKIDFDSVSSIMASSQ
;
A
#
# COMPACT_ATOMS: atom_id res chain seq x y z
N MET A 1 18.85 22.84 -8.00
CA MET A 1 17.45 23.16 -8.32
C MET A 1 16.91 21.98 -9.08
N ALA A 2 16.07 21.20 -8.41
CA ALA A 2 15.83 19.80 -8.68
C ALA A 2 15.09 19.62 -10.02
N MET A 3 15.47 18.60 -10.79
CA MET A 3 14.87 18.28 -12.10
C MET A 3 13.34 18.26 -12.06
N PHE A 4 12.75 17.81 -10.93
CA PHE A 4 11.32 17.86 -10.67
C PHE A 4 10.69 19.25 -10.69
N GLU A 5 11.33 20.29 -10.13
CA GLU A 5 10.78 21.65 -10.12
C GLU A 5 10.66 22.24 -11.53
N GLN A 6 11.66 21.95 -12.39
CA GLN A 6 11.62 22.35 -13.79
C GLN A 6 10.52 21.62 -14.56
N MET A 7 10.38 20.31 -14.34
CA MET A 7 9.29 19.53 -14.94
C MET A 7 7.92 20.00 -14.46
N ARG A 8 7.77 20.31 -13.17
CA ARG A 8 6.53 20.84 -12.59
C ARG A 8 6.12 22.16 -13.21
N ALA A 9 7.07 23.07 -13.43
CA ALA A 9 6.79 24.35 -14.09
C ALA A 9 6.36 24.17 -15.55
N ASN A 10 6.93 23.18 -16.25
CA ASN A 10 6.52 22.84 -17.62
C ASN A 10 5.12 22.22 -17.66
N VAL A 11 4.87 21.21 -16.83
CA VAL A 11 3.58 20.55 -16.71
C VAL A 11 2.50 21.54 -16.29
N GLY A 12 2.78 22.43 -15.32
CA GLY A 12 1.87 23.48 -14.92
C GLY A 12 1.54 24.52 -16.01
N LYS A 13 2.35 24.62 -17.08
CA LYS A 13 1.98 25.39 -18.28
C LYS A 13 1.12 24.56 -19.24
N LEU A 14 1.47 23.28 -19.43
CA LEU A 14 0.71 22.36 -20.29
C LEU A 14 -0.73 22.12 -19.78
N LEU A 15 -0.91 22.08 -18.46
CA LEU A 15 -2.22 21.92 -17.83
C LEU A 15 -3.08 23.20 -17.90
N LYS A 16 -2.47 24.36 -18.20
CA LYS A 16 -3.17 25.63 -18.38
C LYS A 16 -3.60 25.81 -19.82
N GLY A 17 -4.88 25.59 -20.09
CA GLY A 17 -5.51 25.90 -21.37
C GLY A 17 -6.00 24.65 -22.11
N ILE A 18 -5.97 24.71 -23.45
CA ILE A 18 -6.53 23.67 -24.33
C ILE A 18 -5.60 22.45 -24.49
N ASP A 19 -4.29 22.63 -24.24
CA ASP A 19 -3.28 21.58 -24.44
C ASP A 19 -3.37 20.43 -23.44
N ARG A 20 -4.20 20.59 -22.38
CA ARG A 20 -4.49 19.55 -21.39
C ARG A 20 -5.14 18.29 -21.96
N TYR A 21 -5.72 18.37 -23.16
CA TYR A 21 -6.36 17.25 -23.86
C TYR A 21 -5.58 16.73 -25.05
N ASN A 22 -4.38 17.28 -25.31
CA ASN A 22 -3.55 16.82 -26.41
C ASN A 22 -2.85 15.49 -26.03
N PRO A 23 -3.13 14.37 -26.72
CA PRO A 23 -2.48 13.09 -26.44
C PRO A 23 -0.96 13.11 -26.67
N GLU A 24 -0.42 14.05 -27.45
CA GLU A 24 1.04 14.18 -27.63
C GLU A 24 1.76 14.54 -26.31
N ASN A 25 1.07 15.18 -25.38
CA ASN A 25 1.62 15.52 -24.07
C ASN A 25 1.69 14.33 -23.12
N LEU A 26 1.01 13.22 -23.43
CA LEU A 26 0.89 12.06 -22.57
C LEU A 26 2.26 11.47 -22.20
N ALA A 27 3.16 11.32 -23.17
CA ALA A 27 4.51 10.81 -22.93
C ALA A 27 5.32 11.68 -21.93
N THR A 28 5.09 13.00 -21.93
CA THR A 28 5.73 13.91 -20.97
C THR A 28 5.11 13.76 -19.58
N LEU A 29 3.80 13.60 -19.51
CA LEU A 29 3.07 13.42 -18.25
C LEU A 29 3.36 12.06 -17.60
N GLU A 30 3.44 10.97 -18.38
CA GLU A 30 3.82 9.64 -17.90
C GLU A 30 5.22 9.67 -17.25
N ARG A 31 6.20 10.28 -17.95
CA ARG A 31 7.54 10.46 -17.39
C ARG A 31 7.52 11.33 -16.13
N TYR A 32 6.62 12.29 -16.04
CA TYR A 32 6.45 13.10 -14.84
C TYR A 32 5.89 12.28 -13.66
N VAL A 33 4.96 11.35 -13.90
CA VAL A 33 4.48 10.38 -12.89
C VAL A 33 5.62 9.49 -12.39
N GLU A 34 6.43 8.95 -13.29
CA GLU A 34 7.61 8.15 -12.88
C GLU A 34 8.58 8.96 -12.02
N THR A 35 8.75 10.25 -12.33
CA THR A 35 9.60 11.15 -11.54
C THR A 35 9.00 11.41 -10.16
N GLN A 36 7.66 11.56 -10.06
CA GLN A 36 6.95 11.66 -8.78
C GLN A 36 7.17 10.43 -7.89
N ALA A 37 7.19 9.22 -8.48
CA ALA A 37 7.46 7.97 -7.77
C ALA A 37 8.89 7.91 -7.22
N LYS A 38 9.89 8.35 -8.00
CA LYS A 38 11.31 8.34 -7.62
C LYS A 38 11.68 9.42 -6.62
N GLU A 39 11.21 10.65 -6.82
CA GLU A 39 11.58 11.82 -5.99
C GLU A 39 10.66 12.01 -4.77
N ASN A 40 9.76 11.07 -4.49
CA ASN A 40 8.71 11.19 -3.46
C ASN A 40 7.94 12.52 -3.54
N ALA A 41 7.62 12.95 -4.75
CA ALA A 41 6.82 14.15 -5.00
C ALA A 41 5.39 13.78 -5.40
N TYR A 42 4.47 14.72 -5.35
CA TYR A 42 3.06 14.47 -5.67
C TYR A 42 2.40 15.69 -6.30
N ASP A 43 1.73 15.48 -7.43
CA ASP A 43 0.95 16.48 -8.16
C ASP A 43 -0.36 15.86 -8.67
N LEU A 44 -1.44 16.06 -7.91
CA LEU A 44 -2.76 15.50 -8.20
C LEU A 44 -3.32 15.98 -9.55
N GLU A 45 -3.13 17.25 -9.89
CA GLU A 45 -3.71 17.84 -11.11
C GLU A 45 -3.13 17.17 -12.36
N ALA A 46 -1.82 16.95 -12.37
CA ALA A 46 -1.14 16.21 -13.44
C ALA A 46 -1.60 14.74 -13.51
N ASN A 47 -1.76 14.10 -12.35
CA ASN A 47 -2.18 12.70 -12.27
C ASN A 47 -3.62 12.50 -12.80
N LEU A 48 -4.54 13.38 -12.42
CA LEU A 48 -5.92 13.37 -12.94
C LEU A 48 -5.97 13.68 -14.43
N ALA A 49 -5.10 14.56 -14.94
CA ALA A 49 -5.00 14.84 -16.38
C ALA A 49 -4.57 13.59 -17.18
N VAL A 50 -3.62 12.80 -16.67
CA VAL A 50 -3.21 11.53 -17.28
C VAL A 50 -4.37 10.54 -17.33
N LEU A 51 -5.03 10.29 -16.20
CA LEU A 51 -6.18 9.37 -16.14
C LEU A 51 -7.30 9.82 -17.09
N LYS A 52 -7.52 11.13 -17.18
CA LYS A 52 -8.52 11.70 -18.08
C LYS A 52 -8.14 11.54 -19.56
N LEU A 53 -6.87 11.68 -19.93
CA LEU A 53 -6.40 11.43 -21.29
C LEU A 53 -6.58 9.96 -21.68
N TYR A 54 -6.35 9.02 -20.75
CA TYR A 54 -6.65 7.61 -20.96
C TYR A 54 -8.15 7.36 -21.14
N GLN A 55 -9.01 8.05 -20.38
CA GLN A 55 -10.46 7.96 -20.52
C GLN A 55 -10.93 8.39 -21.91
N PHE A 56 -10.36 9.46 -22.47
CA PHE A 56 -10.68 9.90 -23.84
C PHE A 56 -10.06 9.03 -24.92
N ASN A 57 -8.90 8.42 -24.66
CA ASN A 57 -8.14 7.65 -25.64
C ASN A 57 -7.73 6.29 -25.08
N PRO A 58 -8.63 5.29 -25.05
CA PRO A 58 -8.36 3.98 -24.48
C PRO A 58 -7.15 3.25 -25.10
N ALA A 59 -6.79 3.57 -26.35
CA ALA A 59 -5.64 2.97 -27.03
C ALA A 59 -4.27 3.32 -26.39
N PHE A 60 -4.20 4.40 -25.61
CA PHE A 60 -2.99 4.80 -24.91
C PHE A 60 -3.01 4.41 -23.43
N PHE A 61 -3.99 3.62 -22.97
CA PHE A 61 -4.09 3.24 -21.57
C PHE A 61 -2.85 2.44 -21.12
N GLN A 62 -2.12 2.99 -20.15
CA GLN A 62 -0.95 2.33 -19.56
C GLN A 62 -1.26 1.87 -18.13
N THR A 63 -1.30 0.55 -17.94
CA THR A 63 -1.60 -0.07 -16.65
C THR A 63 -0.55 0.28 -15.58
N THR A 64 0.74 0.26 -15.94
CA THR A 64 1.87 0.58 -15.05
C THR A 64 1.77 2.00 -14.48
N VAL A 65 1.51 2.99 -15.34
CA VAL A 65 1.40 4.40 -14.93
C VAL A 65 0.16 4.61 -14.07
N THR A 66 -0.97 4.00 -14.45
CA THR A 66 -2.21 4.05 -13.67
C THR A 66 -2.03 3.46 -12.27
N ALA A 67 -1.34 2.32 -12.17
CA ALA A 67 -0.99 1.71 -10.90
C ALA A 67 -0.11 2.63 -10.03
N GLN A 68 0.90 3.27 -10.61
CA GLN A 68 1.74 4.24 -9.89
C GLN A 68 0.93 5.44 -9.39
N ILE A 69 0.03 5.98 -10.20
CA ILE A 69 -0.86 7.09 -9.79
C ILE A 69 -1.71 6.67 -8.59
N LEU A 70 -2.33 5.49 -8.63
CA LEU A 70 -3.17 4.98 -7.54
C LEU A 70 -2.35 4.75 -6.26
N LEU A 71 -1.18 4.12 -6.37
CA LEU A 71 -0.29 3.91 -5.22
C LEU A 71 0.20 5.24 -4.63
N LYS A 72 0.53 6.23 -5.46
CA LYS A 72 0.88 7.59 -5.00
C LYS A 72 -0.29 8.29 -4.34
N ALA A 73 -1.52 8.13 -4.85
CA ALA A 73 -2.71 8.65 -4.20
C ALA A 73 -2.93 8.02 -2.81
N LEU A 74 -2.64 6.73 -2.63
CA LEU A 74 -2.65 6.07 -1.31
C LEU A 74 -1.63 6.69 -0.34
N THR A 75 -0.47 7.13 -0.83
CA THR A 75 0.53 7.82 0.02
C THR A 75 0.08 9.20 0.51
N ASN A 76 -0.96 9.78 -0.09
CA ASN A 76 -1.49 11.11 0.26
C ASN A 76 -2.76 11.06 1.12
N LEU A 77 -3.17 9.89 1.63
CA LEU A 77 -4.23 9.79 2.63
C LEU A 77 -3.89 10.65 3.87
N PRO A 78 -4.86 11.36 4.48
CA PRO A 78 -6.31 11.16 4.44
C PRO A 78 -7.07 11.94 3.34
N HIS A 79 -6.38 12.52 2.36
CA HIS A 79 -7.02 13.28 1.28
C HIS A 79 -7.86 12.38 0.34
N THR A 80 -8.87 12.99 -0.30
CA THR A 80 -9.84 12.30 -1.16
C THR A 80 -9.31 11.83 -2.52
N ASP A 81 -8.03 12.09 -2.78
CA ASP A 81 -7.35 11.86 -4.05
C ASP A 81 -7.50 10.44 -4.58
N PHE A 82 -7.44 9.44 -3.69
CA PHE A 82 -7.59 8.04 -4.08
C PHE A 82 -8.97 7.74 -4.66
N THR A 83 -10.02 8.24 -4.01
CA THR A 83 -11.39 8.09 -4.51
C THR A 83 -11.59 8.86 -5.82
N LEU A 84 -11.02 10.06 -5.97
CA LEU A 84 -11.08 10.81 -7.23
C LEU A 84 -10.42 10.05 -8.38
N CYS A 85 -9.21 9.50 -8.16
CA CYS A 85 -8.53 8.65 -9.13
C CYS A 85 -9.36 7.41 -9.50
N LYS A 86 -9.97 6.74 -8.52
CA LYS A 86 -10.87 5.59 -8.74
C LYS A 86 -12.05 5.96 -9.63
N CYS A 87 -12.66 7.13 -9.45
CA CYS A 87 -13.78 7.59 -10.27
C CYS A 87 -13.40 7.90 -11.73
N MET A 88 -12.13 8.18 -12.02
CA MET A 88 -11.64 8.49 -13.36
C MET A 88 -11.25 7.25 -14.19
N ILE A 89 -11.23 6.05 -13.57
CA ILE A 89 -10.86 4.80 -14.23
C ILE A 89 -12.14 4.01 -14.52
N ASP A 90 -12.32 3.58 -15.76
CA ASP A 90 -13.47 2.76 -16.17
C ASP A 90 -13.50 1.41 -15.45
N GLN A 91 -14.70 0.89 -15.20
CA GLN A 91 -14.89 -0.37 -14.47
C GLN A 91 -14.13 -1.55 -15.10
N ALA A 92 -14.04 -1.63 -16.43
CA ALA A 92 -13.29 -2.68 -17.11
C ALA A 92 -11.82 -2.70 -16.67
N HIS A 93 -11.16 -1.54 -16.67
CA HIS A 93 -9.77 -1.39 -16.25
C HIS A 93 -9.59 -1.54 -14.73
N GLN A 94 -10.62 -1.25 -13.91
CA GLN A 94 -10.57 -1.48 -12.46
C GLN A 94 -10.48 -2.97 -12.09
N GLU A 95 -11.02 -3.86 -12.94
CA GLU A 95 -10.99 -5.31 -12.71
C GLU A 95 -9.67 -5.96 -13.17
N GLU A 96 -8.87 -5.24 -13.95
CA GLU A 96 -7.57 -5.68 -14.44
C GLU A 96 -6.51 -5.72 -13.34
N ARG A 97 -5.51 -6.59 -13.50
CA ARG A 97 -4.34 -6.65 -12.61
C ARG A 97 -3.26 -5.68 -13.13
N PRO A 98 -2.49 -5.01 -12.25
CA PRO A 98 -2.58 -4.96 -10.78
C PRO A 98 -3.62 -4.00 -10.19
N ILE A 99 -4.38 -3.27 -11.02
CA ILE A 99 -5.25 -2.19 -10.56
C ILE A 99 -6.26 -2.68 -9.51
N ARG A 100 -6.90 -3.82 -9.76
CA ARG A 100 -7.84 -4.44 -8.80
C ARG A 100 -7.22 -4.68 -7.43
N GLN A 101 -5.98 -5.17 -7.38
CA GLN A 101 -5.28 -5.41 -6.12
C GLN A 101 -4.99 -4.10 -5.38
N ILE A 102 -4.58 -3.06 -6.10
CA ILE A 102 -4.30 -1.74 -5.51
C ILE A 102 -5.59 -1.11 -4.98
N LEU A 103 -6.70 -1.25 -5.70
CA LEU A 103 -8.02 -0.80 -5.24
C LEU A 103 -8.44 -1.52 -3.96
N TYR A 104 -8.20 -2.82 -3.86
CA TYR A 104 -8.45 -3.59 -2.65
C TYR A 104 -7.57 -3.14 -1.47
N LEU A 105 -6.27 -2.89 -1.70
CA LEU A 105 -5.38 -2.33 -0.68
C LEU A 105 -5.86 -0.96 -0.18
N GLY A 106 -6.35 -0.12 -1.09
CA GLY A 106 -6.94 1.17 -0.72
C GLY A 106 -8.19 1.06 0.14
N ASP A 107 -9.09 0.14 -0.21
CA ASP A 107 -10.29 -0.14 0.59
C ASP A 107 -9.95 -0.59 2.02
N LEU A 108 -8.91 -1.42 2.19
CA LEU A 108 -8.42 -1.81 3.51
C LEU A 108 -7.89 -0.62 4.32
N LEU A 109 -7.22 0.34 3.67
CA LEU A 109 -6.74 1.57 4.34
C LEU A 109 -7.90 2.51 4.69
N GLU A 110 -8.85 2.73 3.79
CA GLU A 110 -10.03 3.57 4.02
C GLU A 110 -10.91 3.01 5.15
N THR A 111 -11.04 1.68 5.22
CA THR A 111 -11.78 0.97 6.28
C THR A 111 -10.94 0.68 7.53
N CYS A 112 -9.69 1.16 7.59
CA CYS A 112 -8.76 1.02 8.72
C CYS A 112 -8.40 -0.43 9.11
N HIS A 113 -8.50 -1.38 8.18
CA HIS A 113 -8.06 -2.77 8.36
C HIS A 113 -6.55 -2.92 8.16
N PHE A 114 -5.75 -2.29 9.03
CA PHE A 114 -4.30 -2.18 8.85
C PHE A 114 -3.56 -3.53 8.89
N GLN A 115 -3.94 -4.45 9.78
CA GLN A 115 -3.35 -5.80 9.84
C GLN A 115 -3.55 -6.56 8.53
N ALA A 116 -4.77 -6.50 7.96
CA ALA A 116 -5.09 -7.14 6.69
C ALA A 116 -4.34 -6.49 5.53
N PHE A 117 -4.14 -5.17 5.57
CA PHE A 117 -3.34 -4.43 4.59
C PHE A 117 -1.89 -4.94 4.55
N TRP A 118 -1.21 -4.97 5.70
CA TRP A 118 0.18 -5.45 5.77
C TRP A 118 0.30 -6.93 5.40
N SER A 119 -0.66 -7.76 5.83
CA SER A 119 -0.74 -9.17 5.44
C SER A 119 -0.92 -9.36 3.94
N SER A 120 -1.74 -8.51 3.30
CA SER A 120 -1.97 -8.54 1.85
C SER A 120 -0.73 -8.13 1.06
N ILE A 121 0.03 -7.15 1.54
CA ILE A 121 1.34 -6.79 0.98
C ILE A 121 2.32 -7.95 1.15
N LEU A 122 2.43 -8.54 2.35
CA LEU A 122 3.33 -9.65 2.60
C LEU A 122 3.00 -10.87 1.73
N TRP A 123 1.72 -11.17 1.53
CA TRP A 123 1.26 -12.22 0.62
C TRP A 123 1.59 -11.92 -0.85
N MET A 124 1.55 -10.64 -1.24
CA MET A 124 1.99 -10.21 -2.56
C MET A 124 3.52 -10.41 -2.75
N LEU A 125 4.31 -10.29 -1.68
CA LEU A 125 5.77 -10.45 -1.68
C LEU A 125 6.27 -11.90 -1.50
N LEU A 126 5.43 -12.81 -1.01
CA LEU A 126 5.78 -14.21 -0.73
C LEU A 126 6.36 -15.01 -1.93
N PRO A 127 5.87 -14.85 -3.19
CA PRO A 127 6.48 -15.50 -4.36
C PRO A 127 7.91 -15.06 -4.67
N PHE A 128 8.33 -13.88 -4.17
CA PHE A 128 9.68 -13.34 -4.35
C PHE A 128 10.63 -13.88 -3.28
N LEU A 129 10.21 -13.91 -2.01
CA LEU A 129 10.97 -14.51 -0.91
C LEU A 129 11.23 -16.02 -1.11
N ALA A 130 10.27 -16.73 -1.72
CA ALA A 130 10.44 -18.14 -2.07
C ALA A 130 11.49 -18.38 -3.18
N ARG A 131 11.85 -17.35 -3.95
CA ARG A 131 12.82 -17.43 -5.07
C ARG A 131 14.24 -17.07 -4.66
N THR A 132 14.41 -16.24 -3.64
CA THR A 132 15.72 -15.86 -3.09
C THR A 132 16.21 -16.82 -2.00
N GLY A 133 15.39 -17.79 -1.60
CA GLY A 133 15.77 -18.91 -0.74
C GLY A 133 16.72 -19.87 -1.44
N SER A 134 18.01 -19.74 -1.14
CA SER A 134 19.06 -20.70 -1.41
C SER A 134 18.64 -22.12 -1.04
N THR A 135 18.78 -23.05 -1.98
CA THR A 135 18.60 -24.48 -1.75
C THR A 135 19.50 -24.94 -0.59
N PRO A 136 18.95 -25.49 0.51
CA PRO A 136 19.76 -26.27 1.43
C PRO A 136 20.11 -27.57 0.70
N SER A 137 21.40 -27.81 0.49
CA SER A 137 21.89 -29.10 0.03
C SER A 137 21.49 -30.20 1.03
N THR A 138 20.39 -30.91 0.77
CA THR A 138 20.03 -32.13 1.47
C THR A 138 21.00 -33.24 1.08
N SER A 139 22.03 -33.44 1.90
CA SER A 139 22.75 -34.71 1.95
C SER A 139 21.94 -35.70 2.79
N ALA A 140 21.45 -36.72 2.12
CA ALA A 140 20.61 -37.77 2.65
C ALA A 140 21.26 -38.55 3.80
N LYS A 141 20.51 -38.76 4.89
CA LYS A 141 20.55 -40.01 5.67
C LYS A 141 19.12 -40.38 6.07
N GLY A 142 18.71 -41.56 5.65
CA GLY A 142 17.36 -42.12 5.79
C GLY A 142 16.95 -42.42 7.25
N PRO A 143 15.69 -42.85 7.45
CA PRO A 143 15.06 -42.89 8.76
C PRO A 143 15.44 -44.17 9.53
N PRO A 144 15.25 -44.15 10.86
CA PRO A 144 14.61 -45.30 11.47
C PRO A 144 13.46 -44.93 12.40
N HIS A 145 12.42 -45.76 12.32
CA HIS A 145 11.26 -45.83 13.18
C HIS A 145 11.59 -45.89 14.69
N ARG A 146 10.84 -45.15 15.52
CA ARG A 146 10.09 -45.63 16.70
C ARG A 146 9.46 -44.48 17.49
N HIS A 147 8.16 -44.59 17.77
CA HIS A 147 7.48 -43.99 18.94
C HIS A 147 7.95 -44.71 20.24
N PRO A 148 7.89 -44.11 21.47
CA PRO A 148 6.65 -43.56 22.06
C PRO A 148 6.74 -42.37 23.05
N GLN A 149 5.56 -41.75 23.23
CA GLN A 149 4.91 -41.09 24.40
C GLN A 149 5.64 -40.17 25.42
N ALA A 150 4.97 -39.01 25.61
CA ALA A 150 4.71 -38.24 26.85
C ALA A 150 5.82 -37.39 27.52
N HIS A 151 5.65 -36.07 27.53
CA HIS A 151 5.41 -35.24 28.73
C HIS A 151 5.26 -33.75 28.36
N LEU A 152 4.16 -33.13 28.82
CA LEU A 152 3.90 -31.69 28.77
C LEU A 152 4.54 -31.02 30.00
N SER A 153 5.32 -29.95 29.79
CA SER A 153 5.41 -28.74 30.65
C SER A 153 6.41 -27.70 30.09
N PRO A 154 6.25 -26.41 30.43
CA PRO A 154 6.48 -25.28 29.52
C PRO A 154 7.81 -24.56 29.74
N THR A 155 8.14 -23.65 28.82
CA THR A 155 9.14 -22.54 28.85
C THR A 155 10.23 -22.61 27.78
N LYS A 156 9.99 -21.91 26.67
CA LYS A 156 11.00 -21.13 25.91
C LYS A 156 10.30 -20.37 24.77
N PRO A 157 10.62 -19.08 24.55
CA PRO A 157 10.09 -18.33 23.41
C PRO A 157 10.71 -18.89 22.12
N LEU A 158 9.85 -19.23 21.15
CA LEU A 158 10.30 -19.66 19.82
C LEU A 158 10.80 -18.46 19.01
N SER A 159 11.88 -18.68 18.25
CA SER A 159 12.47 -17.71 17.33
C SER A 159 11.56 -17.44 16.11
N PRO A 160 11.77 -16.34 15.38
CA PRO A 160 10.94 -15.95 14.23
C PRO A 160 10.91 -16.97 13.07
N GLU A 161 11.85 -17.92 13.06
CA GLU A 161 11.98 -18.92 11.99
C GLU A 161 10.97 -20.08 12.10
N ALA A 162 10.22 -20.18 13.22
CA ALA A 162 9.28 -21.28 13.45
C ALA A 162 7.92 -21.13 12.75
N TRP A 163 7.59 -19.95 12.22
CA TRP A 163 6.29 -19.68 11.58
C TRP A 163 6.17 -20.23 10.16
N VAL A 164 7.27 -20.62 9.51
CA VAL A 164 7.27 -21.07 8.11
C VAL A 164 6.72 -22.50 7.95
N LEU A 165 6.64 -23.29 9.03
CA LEU A 165 6.28 -24.72 8.94
C LEU A 165 4.95 -25.11 9.62
N ALA A 166 4.13 -24.15 10.07
CA ALA A 166 2.93 -24.44 10.87
C ALA A 166 1.62 -23.85 10.32
N LEU A 167 1.45 -23.79 9.00
CA LEU A 167 0.13 -23.58 8.39
C LEU A 167 -0.43 -24.92 7.90
N PRO A 168 -1.58 -25.40 8.44
CA PRO A 168 -2.26 -26.54 7.88
C PRO A 168 -2.90 -26.11 6.56
N ALA A 169 -2.35 -26.58 5.44
CA ALA A 169 -2.98 -26.47 4.14
C ALA A 169 -4.35 -27.16 4.16
N PRO A 170 -5.47 -26.49 3.85
CA PRO A 170 -6.65 -27.20 3.43
C PRO A 170 -6.58 -27.38 1.91
N LEU A 171 -6.31 -28.63 1.51
CA LEU A 171 -7.00 -29.26 0.38
C LEU A 171 -6.78 -28.63 -1.01
N CYS A 172 -5.54 -28.74 -1.50
CA CYS A 172 -5.25 -28.69 -2.94
C CYS A 172 -5.73 -30.02 -3.57
N TRP A 173 -7.00 -30.08 -3.98
CA TRP A 173 -7.52 -31.21 -4.75
C TRP A 173 -7.00 -31.14 -6.19
N CYS A 174 -6.31 -32.22 -6.56
CA CYS A 174 -6.00 -32.71 -7.91
C CYS A 174 -6.75 -32.03 -9.07
N GLN A 175 -6.02 -31.34 -9.95
CA GLN A 175 -6.38 -31.17 -11.35
C GLN A 175 -5.18 -31.56 -12.25
N PRO A 176 -5.44 -32.06 -13.49
CA PRO A 176 -4.42 -32.69 -14.33
C PRO A 176 -3.39 -31.70 -14.86
N LEU A 177 -2.16 -32.18 -15.06
CA LEU A 177 -1.03 -31.46 -15.63
C LEU A 177 -1.32 -30.91 -17.05
N THR A 178 -1.95 -29.75 -17.18
CA THR A 178 -1.78 -28.77 -18.28
C THR A 178 -2.37 -27.42 -17.87
N ALA A 179 -1.86 -26.81 -16.80
CA ALA A 179 -2.11 -25.41 -16.51
C ALA A 179 -0.91 -24.87 -15.75
N SER A 180 -0.22 -23.91 -16.35
CA SER A 180 0.80 -23.08 -15.71
C SER A 180 0.27 -22.61 -14.34
N PRO A 181 1.08 -22.61 -13.27
CA PRO A 181 0.61 -22.11 -11.98
C PRO A 181 0.18 -20.64 -12.12
N PRO A 182 -0.87 -20.18 -11.41
CA PRO A 182 -1.36 -18.79 -11.47
C PRO A 182 -0.37 -17.75 -10.90
N PHE A 183 0.83 -18.20 -10.54
CA PHE A 183 1.87 -17.43 -9.86
C PHE A 183 2.83 -16.69 -10.79
N GLN A 184 2.75 -16.84 -12.12
CA GLN A 184 3.61 -16.11 -13.05
C GLN A 184 3.27 -14.60 -13.17
N ALA A 185 2.05 -14.18 -12.80
CA ALA A 185 1.60 -12.79 -12.97
C ALA A 185 1.75 -11.91 -11.71
N LEU A 186 2.47 -12.38 -10.68
CA LEU A 186 2.71 -11.61 -9.44
C LEU A 186 4.07 -10.90 -9.42
N ASP A 187 5.01 -11.32 -10.28
CA ASP A 187 6.36 -10.74 -10.36
C ASP A 187 6.35 -9.29 -10.85
N GLU A 188 5.55 -8.98 -11.88
CA GLU A 188 5.53 -7.65 -12.51
C GLU A 188 4.91 -6.57 -11.61
N ASN A 189 4.11 -6.97 -10.63
CA ASN A 189 3.42 -6.04 -9.74
C ASN A 189 4.31 -5.59 -8.56
N MET A 190 5.41 -6.31 -8.31
CA MET A 190 6.32 -6.07 -7.20
C MET A 190 7.23 -4.86 -7.44
N ASP A 191 7.73 -4.71 -8.67
CA ASP A 191 8.58 -3.58 -9.08
C ASP A 191 7.86 -2.22 -8.91
N LEU A 192 6.51 -2.23 -8.96
CA LEU A 192 5.70 -1.02 -8.81
C LEU A 192 5.68 -0.51 -7.37
N LEU A 193 5.67 -1.39 -6.37
CA LEU A 193 5.67 -1.01 -4.96
C LEU A 193 7.07 -0.58 -4.50
N GLU A 194 8.11 -1.33 -4.89
CA GLU A 194 9.50 -0.95 -4.59
C GLU A 194 9.92 0.34 -5.31
N GLY A 195 9.35 0.62 -6.48
CA GLY A 195 9.64 1.81 -7.27
C GLY A 195 9.14 3.13 -6.65
N ILE A 196 8.28 3.09 -5.62
CA ILE A 196 7.74 4.29 -4.97
C ILE A 196 8.53 4.56 -3.69
N THR A 197 9.33 5.63 -3.71
CA THR A 197 10.14 6.00 -2.56
C THR A 197 9.26 6.49 -1.41
N GLY A 198 9.41 5.87 -0.24
CA GLY A 198 8.70 6.28 0.98
C GLY A 198 7.23 5.84 1.06
N PHE A 199 6.81 4.81 0.31
CA PHE A 199 5.45 4.27 0.37
C PHE A 199 5.06 3.82 1.79
N GLU A 200 5.82 2.89 2.39
CA GLU A 200 5.49 2.35 3.71
C GLU A 200 5.45 3.42 4.80
N ASP A 201 6.40 4.36 4.77
CA ASP A 201 6.45 5.46 5.73
C ASP A 201 5.25 6.39 5.59
N SER A 202 4.74 6.58 4.37
CA SER A 202 3.53 7.39 4.14
C SER A 202 2.28 6.68 4.66
N VAL A 203 2.18 5.37 4.45
CA VAL A 203 1.11 4.55 5.05
C VAL A 203 1.17 4.57 6.58
N ARG A 204 2.36 4.42 7.18
CA ARG A 204 2.55 4.51 8.63
C ARG A 204 2.17 5.89 9.17
N LYS A 205 2.47 6.98 8.45
CA LYS A 205 2.02 8.33 8.84
C LYS A 205 0.50 8.43 8.91
N PHE A 206 -0.20 7.84 7.92
CA PHE A 206 -1.66 7.78 7.91
C PHE A 206 -2.20 6.95 9.08
N ILE A 207 -1.65 5.75 9.33
CA ILE A 207 -2.04 4.93 10.49
C ILE A 207 -1.83 5.70 11.79
N CYS A 208 -0.69 6.36 11.98
CA CYS A 208 -0.43 7.18 13.17
C CYS A 208 -1.42 8.35 13.30
N HIS A 209 -1.82 8.96 12.19
CA HIS A 209 -2.86 9.99 12.18
C HIS A 209 -4.21 9.45 12.66
N VAL A 210 -4.64 8.29 12.14
CA VAL A 210 -5.89 7.61 12.57
C VAL A 210 -5.83 7.24 14.04
N VAL A 211 -4.71 6.67 14.51
CA VAL A 211 -4.52 6.31 15.92
C VAL A 211 -4.58 7.56 16.82
N GLY A 212 -3.95 8.66 16.39
CA GLY A 212 -3.98 9.95 17.08
C GLY A 212 -5.36 10.57 17.25
N ILE A 213 -6.34 10.14 16.44
CA ILE A 213 -7.73 10.59 16.51
C ILE A 213 -8.59 9.63 17.34
N THR A 214 -8.33 8.32 17.22
CA THR A 214 -9.26 7.28 17.69
C THR A 214 -8.92 6.71 19.07
N TYR A 215 -7.67 6.81 19.52
CA TYR A 215 -7.22 6.23 20.79
C TYR A 215 -6.78 7.30 21.78
N GLN A 216 -7.10 7.08 23.07
CA GLN A 216 -6.52 7.81 24.19
C GLN A 216 -5.30 7.05 24.75
N HIS A 217 -5.46 5.75 24.94
CA HIS A 217 -4.38 4.81 25.27
C HIS A 217 -4.44 3.62 24.31
N ILE A 218 -3.27 3.13 23.89
CA ILE A 218 -3.14 1.94 23.04
C ILE A 218 -2.04 1.03 23.56
N ASP A 219 -2.23 -0.27 23.51
CA ASP A 219 -1.19 -1.21 23.91
C ASP A 219 -0.02 -1.17 22.92
N ARG A 220 1.21 -1.27 23.44
CA ARG A 220 2.43 -1.25 22.61
C ARG A 220 2.44 -2.33 21.54
N TRP A 221 1.98 -3.54 21.88
CA TRP A 221 1.95 -4.67 20.95
C TRP A 221 1.00 -4.41 19.79
N LEU A 222 -0.20 -3.88 20.08
CA LEU A 222 -1.21 -3.57 19.08
C LEU A 222 -0.74 -2.46 18.14
N LEU A 223 -0.10 -1.41 18.66
CA LEU A 223 0.45 -0.35 17.82
C LEU A 223 1.56 -0.87 16.89
N ALA A 224 2.43 -1.76 17.39
CA ALA A 224 3.47 -2.38 16.58
C ALA A 224 2.88 -3.21 15.43
N GLU A 225 1.83 -3.98 15.73
CA GLU A 225 1.12 -4.81 14.75
C GLU A 225 0.40 -3.96 13.70
N MET A 226 -0.31 -2.90 14.11
CA MET A 226 -0.97 -1.96 13.20
C MET A 226 0.01 -1.27 12.25
N LEU A 227 1.26 -1.07 12.66
CA LEU A 227 2.31 -0.44 11.84
C LEU A 227 3.12 -1.45 10.98
N GLY A 228 2.73 -2.72 10.98
CA GLY A 228 3.36 -3.78 10.17
C GLY A 228 4.50 -4.49 10.89
N ASP A 229 4.27 -4.94 12.11
CA ASP A 229 5.22 -5.71 12.94
C ASP A 229 6.59 -5.05 13.12
N LEU A 230 6.57 -3.74 13.41
CA LEU A 230 7.79 -2.98 13.64
C LEU A 230 8.58 -3.47 14.85
N THR A 231 9.91 -3.42 14.74
CA THR A 231 10.77 -3.67 15.89
C THR A 231 10.61 -2.59 16.95
N ASP A 232 10.92 -2.97 18.18
CA ASP A 232 10.79 -2.11 19.36
C ASP A 232 11.59 -0.79 19.27
N SER A 233 12.70 -0.77 18.51
CA SER A 233 13.49 0.42 18.25
C SER A 233 12.83 1.35 17.22
N GLN A 234 12.29 0.79 16.13
CA GLN A 234 11.56 1.55 15.11
C GLN A 234 10.29 2.16 15.68
N LEU A 235 9.55 1.41 16.51
CA LEU A 235 8.35 1.89 17.17
C LEU A 235 8.63 3.13 18.02
N LYS A 236 9.73 3.15 18.78
CA LYS A 236 10.13 4.32 19.58
C LYS A 236 10.41 5.56 18.74
N VAL A 237 10.95 5.41 17.53
CA VAL A 237 11.16 6.53 16.60
C VAL A 237 9.82 7.14 16.18
N TRP A 238 8.85 6.30 15.84
CA TRP A 238 7.50 6.74 15.48
C TRP A 238 6.78 7.38 16.68
N MET A 239 6.87 6.79 17.87
CA MET A 239 6.31 7.38 19.09
C MET A 239 6.89 8.77 19.38
N SER A 240 8.21 8.93 19.31
CA SER A 240 8.89 10.21 19.52
C SER A 240 8.43 11.28 18.52
N LYS A 241 8.23 10.89 17.26
CA LYS A 241 7.77 11.80 16.19
C LYS A 241 6.37 12.36 16.43
N TYR A 242 5.47 11.58 17.03
CA TYR A 242 4.09 11.96 17.32
C TYR A 242 3.90 12.42 18.78
N GLY A 243 4.97 12.49 19.57
CA GLY A 243 4.92 12.95 20.97
C GLY A 243 4.24 11.97 21.92
N TRP A 244 4.20 10.68 21.59
CA TRP A 244 3.57 9.65 22.41
C TRP A 244 4.51 9.09 23.46
N SER A 245 4.03 8.96 24.69
CA SER A 245 4.78 8.42 25.83
C SER A 245 4.22 7.07 26.27
N ALA A 246 5.11 6.15 26.68
CA ALA A 246 4.70 4.90 27.31
C ALA A 246 4.55 5.10 28.82
N ASP A 247 3.44 4.61 29.37
CA ASP A 247 3.16 4.54 30.79
C ASP A 247 3.83 3.30 31.42
N GLU A 248 3.93 3.27 32.75
CA GLU A 248 4.52 2.17 33.53
C GLU A 248 3.79 0.83 33.32
N SER A 249 2.54 0.87 32.88
CA SER A 249 1.69 -0.29 32.56
C SER A 249 1.97 -0.91 31.18
N GLY A 250 2.86 -0.31 30.37
CA GLY A 250 3.15 -0.77 29.01
C GLY A 250 2.15 -0.28 27.95
N GLN A 251 1.25 0.62 28.32
CA GLN A 251 0.32 1.31 27.41
C GLN A 251 0.93 2.63 26.93
N ILE A 252 0.59 3.04 25.71
CA ILE A 252 1.05 4.27 25.10
C ILE A 252 -0.06 5.31 25.21
N PHE A 253 0.25 6.43 25.84
CA PHE A 253 -0.62 7.60 25.90
C PHE A 253 -0.54 8.39 24.59
N ILE A 254 -1.70 8.60 23.97
CA ILE A 254 -1.85 9.22 22.65
C ILE A 254 -2.39 10.64 22.79
N CYS A 255 -3.59 10.79 23.38
CA CYS A 255 -4.23 12.09 23.54
C CYS A 255 -5.13 12.14 24.79
N SER A 256 -5.28 13.32 25.37
CA SER A 256 -6.15 13.53 26.53
C SER A 256 -7.63 13.63 26.12
N GLN A 257 -8.52 13.30 27.04
CA GLN A 257 -9.96 13.24 26.79
C GLN A 257 -10.57 14.58 26.34
N GLU A 258 -9.98 15.73 26.70
CA GLU A 258 -10.47 17.06 26.30
C GLU A 258 -10.28 17.35 24.80
N GLU A 259 -9.26 16.75 24.17
CA GLU A 259 -8.93 16.98 22.76
C GLU A 259 -9.68 16.03 21.80
N SER A 260 -10.15 14.88 22.32
CA SER A 260 -10.92 13.85 21.59
C SER A 260 -12.43 14.11 21.53
N ILE A 261 -12.96 15.04 22.34
CA ILE A 261 -14.40 15.39 22.34
C ILE A 261 -14.80 16.19 21.08
N LYS A 262 -13.84 16.76 20.34
CA LYS A 262 -14.10 17.41 19.05
C LYS A 262 -14.19 16.33 17.96
N PRO A 263 -15.28 16.25 17.18
CA PRO A 263 -15.36 15.31 16.06
C PRO A 263 -14.27 15.66 15.04
N LYS A 264 -13.29 14.76 14.88
CA LYS A 264 -12.25 14.84 13.85
C LYS A 264 -12.58 13.83 12.77
N ASN A 265 -12.53 14.26 11.52
CA ASN A 265 -12.83 13.40 10.38
C ASN A 265 -11.61 12.52 10.06
N ILE A 266 -11.80 11.22 9.91
CA ILE A 266 -10.71 10.24 9.69
C ILE A 266 -10.21 10.29 8.23
N VAL A 267 -11.13 10.53 7.31
CA VAL A 267 -10.87 10.72 5.88
C VAL A 267 -11.63 11.94 5.43
N GLU A 268 -11.01 12.80 4.60
CA GLU A 268 -11.72 13.94 4.02
C GLU A 268 -12.97 13.48 3.26
N LYS A 269 -14.07 14.25 3.36
CA LYS A 269 -15.30 13.93 2.61
C LYS A 269 -15.23 14.63 1.26
N ILE A 270 -15.62 13.93 0.21
CA ILE A 270 -15.76 14.54 -1.12
C ILE A 270 -17.05 15.35 -1.17
N ASP A 271 -16.91 16.65 -1.41
CA ASP A 271 -18.03 17.54 -1.68
C ASP A 271 -18.36 17.57 -3.18
N PHE A 272 -19.60 17.95 -3.51
CA PHE A 272 -20.08 18.04 -4.90
C PHE A 272 -19.21 18.98 -5.75
N ASP A 273 -18.70 20.06 -5.19
CA ASP A 273 -17.86 21.04 -5.91
C ASP A 273 -16.54 20.42 -6.38
N SER A 274 -15.95 19.52 -5.58
CA SER A 274 -14.72 18.80 -5.93
C SER A 274 -14.94 17.83 -7.08
N VAL A 275 -16.06 17.10 -7.08
CA VAL A 275 -16.41 16.15 -8.14
C VAL A 275 -16.85 16.86 -9.41
N SER A 276 -17.69 17.89 -9.28
CA SER A 276 -18.29 18.59 -10.41
C SER A 276 -17.24 19.30 -11.26
N SER A 277 -16.19 19.86 -10.66
CA SER A 277 -15.05 20.46 -11.39
C SER A 277 -14.35 19.44 -12.29
N ILE A 278 -14.18 18.20 -11.82
CA ILE A 278 -13.53 17.12 -12.56
C ILE A 278 -14.47 16.60 -13.66
N MET A 279 -15.73 16.32 -13.30
CA MET A 279 -16.75 15.77 -14.21
C MET A 279 -17.21 16.75 -15.30
N ALA A 280 -17.21 18.05 -15.05
CA ALA A 280 -17.62 19.09 -16.02
C ALA A 280 -16.83 19.04 -17.33
N SER A 281 -15.70 18.36 -17.28
CA SER A 281 -14.80 18.25 -18.40
C SER A 281 -14.86 16.89 -19.11
N SER A 282 -15.59 15.91 -18.57
CA SER A 282 -15.77 14.54 -19.12
C SER A 282 -17.09 14.35 -19.89
N GLN A 283 -17.81 15.44 -20.23
CA GLN A 283 -18.98 15.43 -21.12
C GLN A 283 -18.62 15.92 -22.52
#